data_AF-A0A1I3R184-F1
#
_entry.id   AF-A0A1I3R184-F1
#
_cell.length_a   1.000
_cell.length_b   1.000
_cell.length_c   1.000
_cell.angle_alpha   90.00
_cell.angle_beta   90.00
_cell.angle_gamma   90.00
#
_symmetry.space_group_name_H-M   'P 1'
#
loop_
_entity.id
_entity.type
_entity.pdbx_description
1 polymer ?
#
loop_
_entity_poly.entity_id
_entity_poly.type
_entity_poly.pdbx_seq_one_letter_code
_entity_poly.pdbx_strand_id
1 'polypeptide(L)'
;MINVRQRTSIYQTIERLLRDGLIAVRGTSRETGRPDRTVYEATEEGKALLLEWLRDMLSALPQEFPEFPAALPFLGLLRIQEVEQLLEKRTIALKEELARITAKAAIPRLFMLEMEYKRTVIEAELKWVSCLIGDIRSGDLVWDEEWLREIAQRFASPNNEPVIAGRR
;
A
#
# COMPACT_ATOMS: atom_id res chain seq x y z
N MET A 1 -4.93 11.40 -2.18
CA MET A 1 -3.54 11.03 -2.52
C MET A 1 -3.23 11.56 -3.92
N ILE A 2 -2.33 12.54 -4.06
CA ILE A 2 -2.03 13.17 -5.37
C ILE A 2 -1.04 12.26 -6.11
N ASN A 3 -1.44 11.75 -7.27
CA ASN A 3 -0.57 10.93 -8.10
C ASN A 3 0.44 11.83 -8.84
N VAL A 4 1.68 11.89 -8.34
CA VAL A 4 2.77 12.73 -8.86
C VAL A 4 3.29 12.25 -10.23
N ARG A 5 2.77 11.14 -10.77
CA ARG A 5 3.19 10.62 -12.10
C ARG A 5 2.70 11.47 -13.28
N GLN A 6 1.74 12.38 -13.09
CA GLN A 6 1.17 13.18 -14.18
C GLN A 6 1.46 14.68 -14.00
N ARG A 7 2.16 15.29 -14.97
CA ARG A 7 2.55 16.72 -14.91
C ARG A 7 1.36 17.67 -14.74
N THR A 8 0.23 17.38 -15.37
CA THR A 8 -1.00 18.20 -15.30
C THR A 8 -1.54 18.29 -13.87
N SER A 9 -1.46 17.20 -13.11
CA SER A 9 -1.92 17.14 -11.71
C SER A 9 -1.12 18.07 -10.78
N ILE A 10 0.18 18.22 -11.05
CA ILE A 10 1.06 19.08 -10.25
C ILE A 10 0.69 20.56 -10.45
N TYR A 11 0.52 21.01 -11.70
CA TYR A 11 0.16 22.40 -11.97
C TYR A 11 -1.21 22.76 -11.39
N GLN A 12 -2.20 21.88 -11.54
CA GLN A 12 -3.53 22.08 -10.93
C GLN A 12 -3.46 22.18 -9.41
N THR A 13 -2.60 21.36 -8.78
CA THR A 13 -2.38 21.42 -7.33
C THR A 13 -1.74 22.73 -6.92
N ILE A 14 -0.71 23.19 -7.63
CA ILE A 14 -0.05 24.48 -7.38
C ILE A 14 -1.05 25.62 -7.51
N GLU A 15 -1.84 25.64 -8.58
CA GLU A 15 -2.87 26.66 -8.77
C GLU A 15 -3.91 26.66 -7.66
N ARG A 16 -4.34 25.48 -7.19
CA ARG A 16 -5.27 25.38 -6.06
C ARG A 16 -4.64 25.93 -4.78
N LEU A 17 -3.42 25.50 -4.45
CA LEU A 17 -2.71 25.99 -3.26
C LEU A 17 -2.49 27.51 -3.29
N LEU A 18 -2.23 28.10 -4.48
CA LEU A 18 -2.16 29.55 -4.67
C LEU A 18 -3.51 30.23 -4.45
N ARG A 19 -4.58 29.71 -5.07
CA ARG A 19 -5.94 30.23 -4.90
C ARG A 19 -6.40 30.20 -3.45
N ASP A 20 -6.02 29.15 -2.73
CA ASP A 20 -6.37 28.94 -1.32
C ASP A 20 -5.43 29.71 -0.37
N GLY A 21 -4.43 30.44 -0.89
CA GLY A 21 -3.49 31.24 -0.09
C GLY A 21 -2.51 30.40 0.76
N LEU A 22 -2.34 29.11 0.45
CA LEU A 22 -1.47 28.19 1.19
C LEU A 22 -0.01 28.24 0.71
N ILE A 23 0.20 28.76 -0.51
CA ILE A 23 1.53 29.06 -1.05
C ILE A 23 1.51 30.44 -1.72
N ALA A 24 2.68 31.07 -1.84
CA ALA A 24 2.87 32.34 -2.51
C ALA A 24 4.03 32.27 -3.52
N VAL A 25 4.05 33.17 -4.50
CA VAL A 25 5.18 33.32 -5.44
C VAL A 25 6.29 34.11 -4.76
N ARG A 26 7.43 33.46 -4.53
CA ARG A 26 8.63 34.09 -3.97
C ARG A 26 9.42 34.88 -5.04
N GLY A 27 9.36 34.44 -6.30
CA GLY A 27 9.98 35.14 -7.43
C GLY A 27 10.11 34.29 -8.69
N THR A 28 10.53 34.92 -9.79
CA THR A 28 10.81 34.25 -11.06
C THR A 28 12.31 34.28 -11.36
N SER A 29 12.95 33.12 -11.44
CA SER A 29 14.35 33.01 -11.84
C SER A 29 14.44 32.90 -13.36
N ARG A 30 15.16 33.84 -13.98
CA ARG A 30 15.55 33.79 -15.40
C ARG A 30 17.01 33.39 -15.52
N GLU A 31 17.27 32.19 -16.03
CA GLU A 31 18.61 31.79 -16.49
C GLU A 31 18.71 31.99 -18.01
N THR A 32 19.75 32.66 -18.48
CA THR A 32 19.99 32.89 -19.91
C THR A 32 20.07 31.54 -20.65
N GLY A 33 19.13 31.30 -21.58
CA GLY A 33 19.06 30.06 -22.37
C GLY A 33 18.14 28.97 -21.79
N ARG A 34 17.38 29.24 -20.71
CA ARG A 34 16.36 28.34 -20.15
C ARG A 34 15.03 29.04 -19.87
N PRO A 35 13.90 28.31 -19.87
CA PRO A 35 12.59 28.89 -19.56
C PRO A 35 12.53 29.40 -18.12
N ASP A 36 11.79 30.51 -17.92
CA ASP A 36 11.51 31.14 -16.63
C ASP A 36 11.00 30.11 -15.60
N ARG A 37 11.59 30.12 -14.39
CA ARG A 37 11.16 29.27 -13.27
C ARG A 37 10.50 30.10 -12.18
N THR A 38 9.24 29.80 -11.88
CA THR A 38 8.52 30.38 -10.74
C THR A 38 8.88 29.61 -9.47
N VAL A 39 9.37 30.31 -8.46
CA VAL A 39 9.68 29.77 -7.14
C VAL A 39 8.50 30.06 -6.22
N TYR A 40 7.98 29.01 -5.60
CA TYR A 40 6.89 29.10 -4.62
C TYR A 40 7.41 28.90 -3.20
N GLU A 41 6.75 29.52 -2.23
CA GLU A 41 6.99 29.30 -0.81
C GLU A 41 5.67 29.07 -0.06
N ALA A 42 5.71 28.28 1.01
CA ALA A 42 4.54 28.07 1.85
C ALA A 42 4.28 29.30 2.73
N THR A 43 3.02 29.72 2.81
CA THR A 43 2.57 30.76 3.74
C THR A 43 2.56 30.23 5.18
N GLU A 44 2.39 31.09 6.18
CA GLU A 44 2.25 30.63 7.57
C GLU A 44 0.99 29.78 7.75
N GLU A 45 -0.10 30.15 7.07
CA GLU A 45 -1.34 29.38 7.02
C GLU A 45 -1.11 28.01 6.37
N GLY A 46 -0.36 27.96 5.25
CA GLY A 46 0.01 26.71 4.60
C GLY A 46 0.85 25.78 5.48
N LYS A 47 1.79 26.33 6.26
CA LYS A 47 2.59 25.56 7.22
C LYS A 47 1.73 25.04 8.37
N ALA A 48 0.84 25.86 8.92
CA ALA A 48 -0.05 25.46 10.00
C ALA A 48 -0.96 24.30 9.58
N LEU A 49 -1.56 24.41 8.39
CA LEU A 49 -2.42 23.36 7.83
C LEU A 49 -1.65 22.06 7.56
N LEU A 50 -0.42 22.14 7.04
CA LEU A 50 0.43 20.96 6.86
C LEU A 50 0.68 20.24 8.18
N LEU A 51 0.94 20.98 9.27
CA LEU A 51 1.19 20.39 10.59
C LEU A 51 -0.08 19.78 11.19
N GLU A 52 -1.25 20.37 10.94
CA GLU A 52 -2.54 19.78 11.31
C GLU A 52 -2.75 18.45 10.59
N TRP A 53 -2.65 18.43 9.26
CA TRP A 53 -2.78 17.21 8.47
C TRP A 53 -1.75 16.14 8.85
N LEU A 54 -0.52 16.53 9.18
CA LEU A 54 0.50 15.57 9.64
C LEU A 54 0.09 14.91 10.95
N ARG A 55 -0.48 15.67 11.90
CA ARG A 55 -0.98 15.10 13.17
C ARG A 55 -2.15 14.15 12.90
N ASP A 56 -3.05 14.51 12.00
CA ASP A 56 -4.18 13.65 11.63
C ASP A 56 -3.70 12.37 10.96
N MET A 57 -2.80 12.44 9.98
CA MET A 57 -2.27 11.26 9.29
C MET A 57 -1.51 10.32 10.23
N LEU A 58 -0.85 10.84 11.26
CA LEU A 58 -0.10 10.03 12.23
C LEU A 58 -0.99 9.42 13.32
N SER A 59 -2.16 10.01 13.60
CA SER A 59 -3.03 9.60 14.71
C SER A 59 -4.28 8.84 14.26
N ALA A 60 -4.79 9.15 13.08
CA ALA A 60 -5.93 8.47 12.51
C ALA A 60 -5.52 7.13 11.87
N LEU A 61 -6.44 6.16 11.93
CA LEU A 61 -6.33 4.91 11.19
C LEU A 61 -7.36 4.94 10.04
N PRO A 62 -7.01 5.54 8.90
CA PRO A 62 -7.91 5.60 7.76
C PRO A 62 -8.15 4.20 7.19
N GLN A 63 -9.30 4.02 6.52
CA GLN A 63 -9.54 2.81 5.75
C GLN A 63 -8.63 2.81 4.52
N GLU A 64 -7.66 1.89 4.51
CA GLU A 64 -6.80 1.64 3.36
C GLU A 64 -7.39 0.52 2.51
N PHE A 65 -7.17 0.59 1.19
CA PHE A 65 -7.64 -0.43 0.25
C PHE A 65 -6.46 -1.01 -0.56
N PRO A 66 -5.53 -1.76 0.06
CA PRO A 66 -4.44 -2.38 -0.68
C PRO A 66 -4.97 -3.54 -1.56
N GLU A 67 -4.52 -3.60 -2.81
CA GLU A 67 -5.06 -4.53 -3.82
C GLU A 67 -4.91 -6.02 -3.43
N PHE A 68 -3.78 -6.40 -2.81
CA PHE A 68 -3.52 -7.80 -2.47
C PHE A 68 -4.43 -8.34 -1.37
N PRO A 69 -4.55 -7.70 -0.19
CA PRO A 69 -5.57 -8.03 0.80
C PRO A 69 -6.99 -8.04 0.23
N ALA A 70 -7.31 -7.13 -0.69
CA ALA A 70 -8.62 -7.10 -1.34
C ALA A 70 -8.88 -8.32 -2.25
N ALA A 71 -7.84 -8.99 -2.75
CA ALA A 71 -7.97 -10.20 -3.56
C ALA A 71 -8.15 -11.49 -2.73
N LEU A 72 -7.67 -11.51 -1.48
CA LEU A 72 -7.67 -12.72 -0.63
C LEU A 72 -9.06 -13.35 -0.41
N PRO A 73 -10.15 -12.59 -0.19
CA PRO A 73 -11.49 -13.19 -0.05
C PRO A 73 -11.97 -13.95 -1.29
N PHE A 74 -11.34 -13.74 -2.44
CA PHE A 74 -11.74 -14.28 -3.74
C PHE A 74 -10.85 -15.42 -4.23
N LEU A 75 -9.90 -15.92 -3.41
CA LEU A 75 -9.01 -17.03 -3.81
C LEU A 75 -9.77 -18.29 -4.23
N GLY A 76 -10.94 -18.55 -3.62
CA GLY A 76 -11.79 -19.69 -3.97
C GLY A 76 -12.37 -19.66 -5.39
N LEU A 77 -12.27 -18.53 -6.11
CA LEU A 77 -12.62 -18.43 -7.53
C LEU A 77 -11.54 -19.01 -8.45
N LEU A 78 -10.35 -19.33 -7.91
CA LEU A 78 -9.22 -19.87 -8.64
C LEU A 78 -8.92 -21.30 -8.17
N ARG A 79 -8.27 -22.07 -9.04
CA ARG A 79 -7.73 -23.39 -8.65
C ARG A 79 -6.56 -23.20 -7.70
N ILE A 80 -6.43 -24.07 -6.72
CA ILE A 80 -5.38 -23.97 -5.70
C ILE A 80 -3.96 -23.94 -6.28
N GLN A 81 -3.70 -24.70 -7.35
CA GLN A 81 -2.39 -24.68 -8.02
C GLN A 81 -2.11 -23.34 -8.73
N GLU A 82 -3.14 -22.66 -9.21
CA GLU A 82 -3.00 -21.32 -9.80
C GLU A 82 -2.72 -20.28 -8.72
N VAL A 83 -3.38 -20.38 -7.57
CA VAL A 83 -3.10 -19.51 -6.40
C VAL A 83 -1.66 -19.68 -5.93
N GLU A 84 -1.16 -20.92 -5.81
CA GLU A 84 0.23 -21.18 -5.44
C GLU A 84 1.21 -20.46 -6.37
N GLN A 85 1.05 -20.61 -7.69
CA GLN A 85 1.92 -19.97 -8.70
C GLN A 85 1.88 -18.44 -8.62
N LEU A 86 0.70 -17.85 -8.38
CA LEU A 86 0.55 -16.41 -8.23
C LEU A 86 1.23 -15.89 -6.96
N LEU A 87 1.13 -16.63 -5.85
CA LEU A 87 1.79 -16.30 -4.58
C LEU A 87 3.31 -16.45 -4.67
N GLU A 88 3.82 -17.43 -5.42
CA GLU A 88 5.25 -17.56 -5.72
C GLU A 88 5.78 -16.35 -6.51
N LYS A 89 5.06 -15.94 -7.55
CA LYS A 89 5.40 -14.75 -8.33
C LYS A 89 5.43 -13.50 -7.43
N ARG A 90 4.46 -13.38 -6.52
CA ARG A 90 4.43 -12.28 -5.54
C ARG A 90 5.63 -12.33 -4.60
N THR A 91 5.99 -13.52 -4.09
CA THR A 91 7.17 -13.73 -3.23
C THR A 91 8.45 -13.21 -3.89
N ILE A 92 8.63 -13.44 -5.20
CA ILE A 92 9.76 -12.92 -5.97
C ILE A 92 9.73 -11.38 -5.98
N ALA A 93 8.60 -10.78 -6.33
CA ALA A 93 8.46 -9.32 -6.37
C ALA A 93 8.71 -8.63 -5.00
N LEU A 94 8.27 -9.25 -3.90
CA LEU A 94 8.51 -8.76 -2.54
C LEU A 94 10.00 -8.80 -2.19
N LYS A 95 10.70 -9.90 -2.53
CA LYS A 95 12.15 -10.02 -2.33
C LYS A 95 12.93 -9.00 -3.14
N GLU A 96 12.53 -8.76 -4.38
CA GLU A 96 13.12 -7.71 -5.22
C GLU A 96 12.91 -6.31 -4.62
N GLU A 97 11.73 -6.02 -4.07
CA GLU A 97 11.48 -4.75 -3.41
C GLU A 97 12.32 -4.58 -2.13
N LEU A 98 12.46 -5.64 -1.31
CA LEU A 98 13.35 -5.60 -0.15
C LEU A 98 14.80 -5.33 -0.53
N ALA A 99 15.28 -5.94 -1.62
CA ALA A 99 16.62 -5.71 -2.13
C ALA A 99 16.83 -4.26 -2.59
N ARG A 100 15.79 -3.58 -3.09
CA ARG A 100 15.84 -2.16 -3.44
C ARG A 100 15.94 -1.25 -2.20
N ILE A 101 15.38 -1.66 -1.06
CA ILE A 101 15.45 -0.92 0.21
C ILE A 101 16.82 -1.19 0.87
N THR A 102 17.84 -0.52 0.34
CA THR A 102 19.20 -0.50 0.90
C THR A 102 19.38 0.69 1.86
N ALA A 103 19.91 0.43 3.05
CA ALA A 103 20.22 1.48 4.01
C ALA A 103 21.41 2.31 3.47
N LYS A 104 21.17 3.59 3.18
CA LYS A 104 22.25 4.54 2.91
C LYS A 104 22.91 4.89 4.25
N ALA A 105 24.09 4.35 4.50
CA ALA A 105 24.81 4.41 5.79
C ALA A 105 25.22 5.83 6.27
N ALA A 106 24.77 6.89 5.61
CA ALA A 106 25.12 8.29 5.91
C ALA A 106 23.90 9.20 6.16
N ILE A 107 22.68 8.67 6.15
CA ILE A 107 21.46 9.46 6.37
C ILE A 107 20.98 9.28 7.82
N PRO A 108 20.72 10.36 8.57
CA PRO A 108 20.15 10.27 9.91
C PRO A 108 18.83 9.50 9.93
N ARG A 109 18.62 8.69 10.97
CA ARG A 109 17.49 7.75 11.09
C ARG A 109 16.12 8.38 10.84
N LEU A 110 15.90 9.61 11.30
CA LEU A 110 14.62 10.32 11.12
C LEU A 110 14.17 10.35 9.64
N PHE A 111 15.13 10.53 8.72
CA PHE A 111 14.86 10.57 7.28
C PHE A 111 14.81 9.17 6.63
N MET A 112 15.02 8.12 7.42
CA MET A 112 14.96 6.72 7.00
C MET A 112 13.71 5.99 7.52
N LEU A 113 12.93 6.59 8.42
CA LEU A 113 11.76 5.95 9.04
C LEU A 113 10.73 5.42 8.03
N GLU A 114 10.50 6.15 6.94
CA GLU A 114 9.62 5.69 5.85
C GLU A 114 10.13 4.37 5.25
N MET A 115 11.43 4.26 5.02
CA MET A 115 12.05 3.05 4.46
C MET A 115 12.09 1.90 5.48
N GLU A 116 12.31 2.20 6.76
CA GLU A 116 12.21 1.24 7.86
C GLU A 116 10.79 0.64 7.91
N TYR A 117 9.76 1.48 7.94
CA TYR A 117 8.36 1.04 7.93
C TYR A 117 8.03 0.19 6.70
N LYS A 118 8.40 0.67 5.49
CA LYS A 118 8.15 -0.04 4.23
C LYS A 118 8.79 -1.43 4.23
N ARG A 119 10.05 -1.53 4.68
CA ARG A 119 10.73 -2.82 4.83
C ARG A 119 9.96 -3.75 5.76
N THR A 120 9.59 -3.26 6.95
CA THR A 120 8.86 -4.08 7.94
C THR A 120 7.54 -4.63 7.39
N VAL A 121 6.76 -3.81 6.68
CA VAL A 121 5.50 -4.25 6.05
C VAL A 121 5.76 -5.33 5.00
N ILE A 122 6.75 -5.14 4.13
CA ILE A 122 7.07 -6.11 3.07
C ILE A 122 7.62 -7.42 3.67
N GLU A 123 8.46 -7.36 4.70
CA GLU A 123 8.96 -8.55 5.40
C GLU A 123 7.82 -9.34 6.04
N ALA A 124 6.86 -8.66 6.67
CA ALA A 124 5.69 -9.28 7.25
C ALA A 124 4.81 -9.96 6.19
N GLU A 125 4.56 -9.28 5.07
CA GLU A 125 3.79 -9.84 3.96
C GLU A 125 4.51 -11.04 3.32
N LEU A 126 5.82 -10.93 3.08
CA LEU A 126 6.65 -12.00 2.54
C LEU A 126 6.60 -13.25 3.44
N LYS A 127 6.71 -13.05 4.75
CA LYS A 127 6.58 -14.13 5.73
C LYS A 127 5.21 -14.78 5.64
N TRP A 128 4.14 -13.99 5.63
CA TRP A 128 2.77 -14.49 5.57
C TRP A 128 2.49 -15.27 4.27
N VAL A 129 2.88 -14.72 3.12
CA VAL A 129 2.73 -15.38 1.81
C VAL A 129 3.52 -16.69 1.77
N SER A 130 4.73 -16.71 2.32
CA SER A 130 5.55 -17.93 2.36
C SER A 130 4.92 -19.02 3.23
N CYS A 131 4.30 -18.65 4.36
CA CYS A 131 3.54 -19.58 5.19
C CYS A 131 2.32 -20.13 4.44
N LEU A 132 1.54 -19.26 3.79
CA LEU A 132 0.36 -19.67 3.03
C LEU A 132 0.70 -20.65 1.89
N ILE A 133 1.81 -20.43 1.17
CA ILE A 133 2.33 -21.38 0.18
C ILE A 133 2.70 -22.71 0.85
N GLY A 134 3.30 -22.66 2.05
CA GLY A 134 3.60 -23.83 2.87
C GLY A 134 2.35 -24.66 3.17
N ASP A 135 1.30 -24.01 3.65
CA ASP A 135 0.01 -24.65 3.99
C ASP A 135 -0.66 -25.28 2.76
N ILE A 136 -0.56 -24.63 1.59
CA ILE A 136 -1.07 -25.18 0.33
C ILE A 136 -0.28 -26.44 -0.07
N ARG A 137 1.04 -26.43 0.07
CA ARG A 137 1.91 -27.54 -0.35
C ARG A 137 1.85 -28.74 0.59
N SER A 138 1.68 -28.50 1.89
CA SER A 138 1.48 -29.57 2.88
C SER A 138 0.09 -30.18 2.78
N GLY A 139 -0.87 -29.47 2.19
CA GLY A 139 -2.28 -29.85 2.14
C GLY A 139 -3.07 -29.41 3.38
N ASP A 140 -2.47 -28.62 4.27
CA ASP A 140 -3.15 -28.03 5.43
C ASP A 140 -4.20 -26.99 5.01
N LEU A 141 -3.98 -26.37 3.86
CA LEU A 141 -4.96 -25.53 3.18
C LEU A 141 -5.32 -26.15 1.83
N VAL A 142 -6.54 -26.65 1.72
CA VAL A 142 -7.09 -27.23 0.49
C VAL A 142 -8.51 -26.76 0.28
N TRP A 143 -8.88 -26.57 -0.98
CA TRP A 143 -10.26 -26.35 -1.39
C TRP A 143 -10.47 -26.89 -2.80
N ASP A 144 -11.71 -27.27 -3.08
CA ASP A 144 -12.22 -27.52 -4.42
C ASP A 144 -13.65 -26.97 -4.53
N GLU A 145 -14.23 -27.04 -5.72
CA GLU A 145 -15.58 -26.53 -5.93
C GLU A 145 -16.65 -27.26 -5.11
N GLU A 146 -16.45 -28.55 -4.84
CA GLU A 146 -17.43 -29.36 -4.10
C GLU A 146 -17.46 -28.94 -2.63
N TRP A 147 -16.29 -28.84 -2.01
CA TRP A 147 -16.11 -28.32 -0.67
C TRP A 147 -16.64 -26.89 -0.53
N LEU A 148 -16.35 -26.01 -1.50
CA LEU A 148 -16.88 -24.63 -1.48
C LEU A 148 -18.42 -24.60 -1.57
N ARG A 149 -19.03 -25.46 -2.38
CA ARG A 149 -20.50 -25.60 -2.47
C ARG A 149 -21.09 -26.12 -1.16
N GLU A 150 -20.47 -27.13 -0.53
CA GLU A 150 -20.89 -27.68 0.76
C GLU A 150 -20.88 -26.59 1.85
N ILE A 151 -19.76 -25.86 1.95
CA ILE A 151 -19.60 -24.76 2.90
C ILE A 151 -20.63 -23.66 2.65
N ALA A 152 -20.85 -23.25 1.40
CA ALA A 152 -21.85 -22.23 1.07
C ALA A 152 -23.27 -22.65 1.47
N GLN A 153 -23.67 -23.90 1.21
CA GLN A 153 -24.98 -24.44 1.63
C GLN A 153 -25.13 -24.47 3.16
N ARG A 154 -24.04 -24.81 3.86
CA ARG A 154 -24.01 -24.84 5.34
C ARG A 154 -24.24 -23.46 5.95
N PHE A 155 -23.63 -22.41 5.39
CA PHE A 155 -23.80 -21.03 5.87
C PHE A 155 -25.09 -20.36 5.37
N ALA A 156 -25.69 -20.83 4.28
CA ALA A 156 -27.00 -20.37 3.83
C ALA A 156 -28.17 -20.91 4.69
N SER A 157 -27.92 -21.94 5.51
CA SER A 157 -28.93 -22.53 6.39
C SER A 157 -29.02 -21.75 7.71
N PRO A 158 -30.19 -21.25 8.13
CA PRO A 158 -30.35 -20.29 9.23
C PRO A 158 -30.04 -20.82 10.65
N ASN A 159 -29.51 -22.04 10.81
CA ASN A 159 -29.45 -22.75 12.09
C ASN A 159 -28.08 -23.33 12.47
N ASN A 160 -26.96 -22.87 11.89
CA ASN A 160 -25.64 -23.44 12.19
C ASN A 160 -24.67 -22.44 12.85
N GLU A 161 -24.25 -22.74 14.08
CA GLU A 161 -23.10 -22.09 14.73
C GLU A 161 -21.78 -22.52 14.05
N PRO A 162 -20.79 -21.60 13.92
CA PRO A 162 -19.54 -21.91 13.24
C PRO A 162 -18.62 -22.74 14.15
N VAL A 163 -18.38 -24.00 13.77
CA VAL A 163 -17.23 -24.76 14.27
C VAL A 163 -16.09 -24.59 13.28
N ILE A 164 -15.07 -23.80 13.66
CA ILE A 164 -13.82 -23.66 12.91
C ILE A 164 -13.11 -25.01 12.96
N ALA A 165 -13.21 -25.79 11.88
CA ALA A 165 -12.60 -27.10 11.78
C ALA A 165 -11.14 -26.95 11.37
N GLY A 166 -10.23 -26.95 12.35
CA GLY A 166 -8.88 -27.45 12.13
C GLY A 166 -8.96 -28.97 11.91
N ARG A 167 -8.59 -29.44 10.72
CA ARG A 167 -8.34 -30.86 10.48
C ARG A 167 -6.83 -31.08 10.42
N ARG A 168 -6.34 -31.63 11.54
CA ARG A 168 -5.12 -32.40 11.83
C ARG A 168 -3.93 -32.29 10.89
#